data_AF-A0A317XDT6-F1
#
_entry.id   AF-A0A317XDT6-F1
#
_cell.length_a   1.000
_cell.length_b   1.000
_cell.length_c   1.000
_cell.angle_alpha   90.00
_cell.angle_beta   90.00
_cell.angle_gamma   90.00
#
_symmetry.space_group_name_H-M   'P 1'
#
loop_
_entity.id
_entity.type
_entity.pdbx_description
1 polymer ?
#
loop_
_entity_poly.entity_id
_entity_poly.type
_entity_poly.pdbx_seq_one_letter_code
_entity_poly.pdbx_strand_id
1 'polypeptide(L)'
;MSATVTVTEPPRITAENVATLFPEVDTSLAREVLPTATSNPSATQAGDELAGYDEEQVRLMDEVCIVLDDDDKPIGSASKKACHLMTNIDRGLLHRAFSVFLFDSNKRLLLQQRASEKITFPDMWTNTCCSHPLGIPGETGSQLDAAVLGVKRAAQRKLEQELGIKPEQVPLDKFEFFTRIHYKAPSDGKWGEHEIDYILFIQADVDLNENPNEVRDTKYVSAEELKQMFEQPGLKFTPWFKLICNSMLFEWWGHLGSSSLEPYKNEHEIRRM
;
A
#
# COMPACT_ATOMS: atom_id res chain seq x y z
N MET A 1 -0.07 -45.13 -1.43
CA MET A 1 1.04 -44.49 -0.70
C MET A 1 0.84 -42.98 -0.83
N SER A 2 0.50 -42.30 0.25
CA SER A 2 0.30 -40.84 0.24
C SER A 2 1.67 -40.19 0.37
N ALA A 3 2.10 -39.43 -0.64
CA ALA A 3 3.36 -38.70 -0.59
C ALA A 3 3.13 -37.43 0.25
N THR A 4 3.66 -37.43 1.47
CA THR A 4 3.76 -36.23 2.30
C THR A 4 4.79 -35.30 1.65
N VAL A 5 4.31 -34.23 1.02
CA VAL A 5 5.17 -33.14 0.54
C VAL A 5 5.41 -32.20 1.71
N THR A 6 6.62 -32.21 2.26
CA THR A 6 7.06 -31.21 3.22
C THR A 6 7.17 -29.87 2.49
N VAL A 7 6.21 -28.97 2.70
CA VAL A 7 6.33 -27.59 2.25
C VAL A 7 7.33 -26.91 3.19
N THR A 8 8.57 -26.75 2.74
CA THR A 8 9.54 -25.88 3.42
C THR A 8 9.04 -24.46 3.33
N GLU A 9 8.85 -23.80 4.48
CA GLU A 9 8.60 -22.35 4.51
C GLU A 9 9.74 -21.62 3.78
N PRO A 10 9.43 -20.60 2.97
CA PRO A 10 10.46 -19.79 2.34
C PRO A 10 11.36 -19.16 3.43
N PRO A 11 12.67 -19.03 3.17
CA PRO A 11 13.59 -18.46 4.15
C PRO A 11 13.20 -17.02 4.49
N ARG A 12 13.25 -16.67 5.78
CA ARG A 12 13.02 -15.29 6.24
C ARG A 12 13.95 -14.33 5.50
N ILE A 13 13.40 -13.28 4.93
CA ILE A 13 14.17 -12.25 4.23
C ILE A 13 14.76 -11.29 5.26
N THR A 14 16.04 -11.00 5.11
CA THR A 14 16.81 -10.10 6.00
C THR A 14 17.72 -9.19 5.18
N ALA A 15 18.27 -8.16 5.82
CA ALA A 15 19.24 -7.27 5.17
C ALA A 15 20.48 -8.01 4.63
N GLU A 16 20.86 -9.13 5.24
CA GLU A 16 22.03 -9.92 4.83
C GLU A 16 21.77 -10.80 3.60
N ASN A 17 20.54 -11.29 3.41
CA ASN A 17 20.23 -12.25 2.34
C ASN A 17 19.42 -11.66 1.18
N VAL A 18 18.79 -10.48 1.35
CA VAL A 18 17.83 -9.93 0.38
C VAL A 18 18.44 -9.74 -1.01
N ALA A 19 19.67 -9.24 -1.12
CA ALA A 19 20.34 -9.07 -2.42
C ALA A 19 20.76 -10.39 -3.09
N THR A 20 20.92 -11.46 -2.30
CA THR A 20 21.20 -12.81 -2.83
C THR A 20 19.93 -13.46 -3.34
N LEU A 21 18.82 -13.27 -2.60
CA LEU A 21 17.51 -13.78 -2.99
C LEU A 21 16.93 -12.97 -4.16
N PHE A 22 17.09 -11.66 -4.17
CA PHE A 22 16.52 -10.76 -5.16
C PHE A 22 17.61 -9.83 -5.69
N PRO A 23 18.30 -10.21 -6.78
CA PRO A 23 19.39 -9.42 -7.35
C PRO A 23 18.98 -8.01 -7.81
N GLU A 24 17.70 -7.77 -8.03
CA GLU A 24 17.10 -6.46 -8.36
C GLU A 24 16.91 -5.53 -7.14
N VAL A 25 17.07 -6.03 -5.92
CA VAL A 25 16.95 -5.20 -4.71
C VAL A 25 18.25 -4.43 -4.47
N ASP A 26 18.16 -3.09 -4.52
CA ASP A 26 19.24 -2.21 -4.09
C ASP A 26 19.25 -2.03 -2.57
N THR A 27 20.35 -2.47 -1.95
CA THR A 27 20.58 -2.37 -0.51
C THR A 27 21.19 -1.03 -0.08
N SER A 28 21.45 -0.10 -1.00
CA SER A 28 21.96 1.24 -0.70
C SER A 28 21.04 2.01 0.25
N LEU A 29 19.73 1.93 0.06
CA LEU A 29 18.73 2.53 0.95
C LEU A 29 18.85 1.99 2.38
N ALA A 30 19.09 0.68 2.52
CA ALA A 30 19.34 0.10 3.84
C ALA A 30 20.63 0.63 4.46
N ARG A 31 21.65 1.02 3.68
CA ARG A 31 22.90 1.61 4.22
C ARG A 31 22.73 3.02 4.75
N GLU A 32 21.97 3.86 4.05
CA GLU A 32 21.67 5.23 4.51
C GLU A 32 20.87 5.21 5.82
N VAL A 33 20.14 4.12 6.05
CA VAL A 33 19.23 3.95 7.18
C VAL A 33 19.82 3.02 8.28
N LEU A 34 20.77 2.13 7.96
CA LEU A 34 21.42 1.12 8.83
C LEU A 34 22.94 0.96 8.48
N PRO A 35 23.89 1.26 9.38
CA PRO A 35 25.29 1.51 9.04
C PRO A 35 26.23 0.32 8.69
N THR A 36 25.77 -0.91 8.39
CA THR A 36 26.68 -2.09 8.33
C THR A 36 26.66 -3.01 7.10
N ALA A 37 25.99 -2.69 5.97
CA ALA A 37 25.91 -3.61 4.81
C ALA A 37 26.86 -3.27 3.64
N THR A 38 27.45 -4.27 2.96
CA THR A 38 28.36 -4.15 1.76
C THR A 38 27.65 -4.44 0.42
N SER A 39 28.27 -4.08 -0.72
CA SER A 39 27.63 -3.71 -2.01
C SER A 39 27.58 -4.74 -3.14
N ASN A 40 26.58 -4.57 -4.01
CA ASN A 40 26.65 -4.74 -5.48
C ASN A 40 25.52 -3.94 -6.18
N PRO A 41 25.77 -3.25 -7.31
CA PRO A 41 24.71 -2.63 -8.11
C PRO A 41 24.31 -3.53 -9.29
N SER A 42 23.01 -3.68 -9.54
CA SER A 42 22.50 -4.28 -10.77
C SER A 42 21.12 -3.70 -11.11
N ALA A 43 21.11 -2.67 -11.95
CA ALA A 43 19.91 -2.28 -12.70
C ALA A 43 19.78 -3.25 -13.90
N THR A 44 18.72 -4.07 -13.91
CA THR A 44 18.38 -4.90 -15.07
C THR A 44 17.26 -4.26 -15.90
N GLN A 45 17.37 -4.42 -17.22
CA GLN A 45 16.50 -3.84 -18.24
C GLN A 45 15.05 -4.29 -18.08
N ALA A 46 14.11 -3.39 -18.41
CA ALA A 46 12.68 -3.68 -18.51
C ALA A 46 12.43 -4.84 -19.50
N GLY A 47 12.19 -6.04 -18.97
CA GLY A 47 11.73 -7.18 -19.76
C GLY A 47 10.31 -7.00 -20.29
N ASP A 48 9.96 -7.81 -21.29
CA ASP A 48 8.69 -7.97 -22.04
C ASP A 48 7.40 -8.07 -21.19
N GLU A 49 7.54 -8.08 -19.86
CA GLU A 49 6.44 -8.23 -18.91
C GLU A 49 5.48 -7.04 -18.86
N LEU A 50 5.87 -5.87 -19.36
CA LEU A 50 5.03 -4.68 -19.40
C LEU A 50 4.43 -4.43 -20.80
N ALA A 51 4.63 -5.33 -21.76
CA ALA A 51 4.06 -5.21 -23.09
C ALA A 51 2.53 -5.22 -23.05
N GLY A 52 1.92 -4.21 -23.67
CA GLY A 52 0.45 -4.07 -23.79
C GLY A 52 -0.22 -3.30 -22.65
N TYR A 53 0.53 -2.83 -21.65
CA TYR A 53 0.01 -1.89 -20.64
C TYR A 53 0.16 -0.44 -21.10
N ASP A 54 -0.63 0.45 -20.48
CA ASP A 54 -0.60 1.89 -20.70
C ASP A 54 0.78 2.49 -20.38
N GLU A 55 1.25 3.44 -21.21
CA GLU A 55 2.61 3.99 -21.11
C GLU A 55 2.87 4.72 -19.79
N GLU A 56 1.86 5.40 -19.24
CA GLU A 56 2.00 6.10 -17.96
C GLU A 56 2.10 5.10 -16.80
N GLN A 57 1.26 4.06 -16.79
CA GLN A 57 1.35 3.00 -15.78
C GLN A 57 2.66 2.20 -15.87
N VAL A 58 3.19 2.00 -17.08
CA VAL A 58 4.52 1.42 -17.28
C VAL A 58 5.62 2.31 -16.71
N ARG A 59 5.56 3.63 -16.94
CA ARG A 59 6.52 4.56 -16.34
C ARG A 59 6.47 4.55 -14.81
N LEU A 60 5.26 4.44 -14.23
CA LEU A 60 5.09 4.35 -12.77
C LEU A 60 5.62 3.03 -12.18
N MET A 61 5.88 2.01 -13.00
CA MET A 61 6.48 0.75 -12.53
C MET A 61 7.97 0.87 -12.20
N ASP A 62 8.62 1.97 -12.57
CA ASP A 62 9.98 2.31 -12.18
C ASP A 62 10.07 3.05 -10.83
N GLU A 63 8.93 3.39 -10.21
CA GLU A 63 8.90 3.96 -8.86
C GLU A 63 9.62 3.03 -7.87
N VAL A 64 10.40 3.61 -6.95
CA VAL A 64 11.25 2.86 -6.03
C VAL A 64 10.51 2.62 -4.72
N CYS A 65 10.07 1.37 -4.50
CA CYS A 65 9.44 0.91 -3.28
C CYS A 65 10.50 0.59 -2.20
N ILE A 66 10.09 0.70 -0.94
CA ILE A 66 10.90 0.31 0.22
C ILE A 66 10.68 -1.17 0.50
N VAL A 67 11.74 -1.98 0.38
CA VAL A 67 11.70 -3.43 0.68
C VAL A 67 11.92 -3.64 2.18
N LEU A 68 11.11 -4.52 2.76
CA LEU A 68 11.03 -4.74 4.20
C LEU A 68 11.36 -6.18 4.60
N ASP A 69 11.72 -6.34 5.88
CA ASP A 69 11.53 -7.62 6.57
C ASP A 69 10.12 -7.71 7.21
N ASP A 70 9.83 -8.86 7.82
CA ASP A 70 8.54 -9.14 8.47
C ASP A 70 8.19 -8.24 9.67
N ASP A 71 9.15 -7.45 10.17
CA ASP A 71 9.01 -6.56 11.32
C ASP A 71 9.02 -5.08 10.90
N ASP A 72 8.79 -4.82 9.59
CA ASP A 72 8.73 -3.49 9.00
C ASP A 72 10.05 -2.71 9.12
N LYS A 73 11.18 -3.42 9.06
CA LYS A 73 12.49 -2.80 8.92
C LYS A 73 12.87 -2.68 7.45
N PRO A 74 13.24 -1.47 6.98
CA PRO A 74 13.78 -1.29 5.65
C PRO A 74 15.08 -2.10 5.48
N ILE A 75 15.09 -3.01 4.51
CA ILE A 75 16.23 -3.86 4.16
C ILE A 75 16.75 -3.63 2.74
N GLY A 76 16.06 -2.79 1.96
CA GLY A 76 16.50 -2.37 0.64
C GLY A 76 15.43 -1.58 -0.09
N SER A 77 15.59 -1.48 -1.39
CA SER A 77 14.62 -0.86 -2.29
C SER A 77 14.58 -1.61 -3.62
N ALA A 78 13.43 -1.62 -4.27
CA ALA A 78 13.26 -2.25 -5.58
C ALA A 78 12.25 -1.47 -6.40
N SER A 79 12.22 -1.70 -7.71
CA SER A 79 11.17 -1.12 -8.55
C SER A 79 9.80 -1.66 -8.14
N LYS A 80 8.78 -0.84 -8.31
CA LYS A 80 7.38 -1.23 -8.13
C LYS A 80 7.07 -2.49 -8.93
N LYS A 81 7.60 -2.59 -10.16
CA LYS A 81 7.52 -3.82 -10.97
C LYS A 81 7.96 -5.06 -10.19
N ALA A 82 9.19 -5.05 -9.66
CA ALA A 82 9.77 -6.19 -8.96
C ALA A 82 8.95 -6.56 -7.71
N CYS A 83 8.49 -5.56 -6.96
CA CYS A 83 7.67 -5.71 -5.77
C CYS A 83 6.30 -6.35 -6.03
N HIS A 84 5.71 -6.15 -7.22
CA HIS A 84 4.34 -6.59 -7.52
C HIS A 84 4.28 -7.87 -8.38
N LEU A 85 5.42 -8.44 -8.78
CA LEU A 85 5.46 -9.72 -9.50
C LEU A 85 5.24 -10.89 -8.54
N MET A 86 4.26 -11.75 -8.83
CA MET A 86 3.95 -12.95 -8.04
C MET A 86 5.17 -13.89 -7.93
N THR A 87 6.03 -13.94 -8.95
CA THR A 87 7.28 -14.70 -8.92
C THR A 87 8.23 -14.26 -7.81
N ASN A 88 8.23 -12.98 -7.43
CA ASN A 88 9.03 -12.46 -6.32
C ASN A 88 8.27 -12.51 -4.99
N ILE A 89 6.98 -12.17 -5.01
CA ILE A 89 6.09 -12.22 -3.85
C ILE A 89 6.02 -13.63 -3.26
N ASP A 90 5.90 -14.67 -4.08
CA ASP A 90 5.85 -16.06 -3.60
C ASP A 90 7.19 -16.57 -3.05
N ARG A 91 8.27 -15.85 -3.34
CA ARG A 91 9.59 -16.05 -2.72
C ARG A 91 9.77 -15.18 -1.46
N GLY A 92 8.78 -14.36 -1.13
CA GLY A 92 8.67 -13.59 0.11
C GLY A 92 8.88 -12.08 -0.04
N LEU A 93 9.20 -11.55 -1.24
CA LEU A 93 9.51 -10.12 -1.40
C LEU A 93 8.34 -9.27 -0.86
N LEU A 94 8.65 -8.36 0.07
CA LEU A 94 7.69 -7.60 0.86
C LEU A 94 8.08 -6.11 0.80
N HIS A 95 7.10 -5.23 0.63
CA HIS A 95 7.34 -3.79 0.60
C HIS A 95 6.37 -3.01 1.49
N ARG A 96 6.75 -1.76 1.79
CA ARG A 96 5.91 -0.84 2.57
C ARG A 96 4.81 -0.24 1.70
N ALA A 97 3.62 -0.12 2.27
CA ALA A 97 2.48 0.52 1.64
C ALA A 97 1.69 1.40 2.62
N PHE A 98 0.69 2.09 2.11
CA PHE A 98 -0.30 2.79 2.92
C PHE A 98 -1.70 2.74 2.30
N SER A 99 -2.71 2.82 3.16
CA SER A 99 -4.12 2.93 2.82
C SER A 99 -4.75 4.12 3.54
N VAL A 100 -5.19 5.11 2.77
CA VAL A 100 -5.90 6.31 3.27
C VAL A 100 -7.41 6.05 3.29
N PHE A 101 -8.04 6.43 4.41
CA PHE A 101 -9.48 6.53 4.58
C PHE A 101 -9.83 7.99 4.88
N LEU A 102 -10.30 8.71 3.86
CA LEU A 102 -10.72 10.11 3.96
C LEU A 102 -12.22 10.18 4.21
N PHE A 103 -12.59 10.83 5.31
CA PHE A 103 -13.99 11.08 5.65
C PHE A 103 -14.32 12.56 5.46
N ASP A 104 -15.51 12.85 4.94
CA ASP A 104 -16.01 14.23 4.88
C ASP A 104 -16.56 14.71 6.25
N SER A 105 -17.03 15.95 6.30
CA SER A 105 -17.68 16.53 7.49
C SER A 105 -18.95 15.77 7.92
N ASN A 106 -19.59 15.03 7.01
CA ASN A 106 -20.75 14.17 7.27
C ASN A 106 -20.36 12.73 7.65
N LYS A 107 -19.06 12.46 7.86
CA LYS A 107 -18.51 11.13 8.17
C LYS A 107 -18.79 10.11 7.07
N ARG A 108 -18.89 10.52 5.81
CA ARG A 108 -18.94 9.64 4.65
C ARG A 108 -17.51 9.36 4.17
N LEU A 109 -17.19 8.11 3.86
CA LEU A 109 -15.90 7.70 3.32
C LEU A 109 -15.84 7.99 1.83
N LEU A 110 -14.76 8.64 1.37
CA LEU A 110 -14.44 8.74 -0.04
C LEU A 110 -13.85 7.43 -0.55
N LEU A 111 -14.55 6.78 -1.48
CA LEU A 111 -14.04 5.66 -2.25
C LEU A 111 -13.53 6.12 -3.61
N GLN A 112 -12.59 5.37 -4.16
CA GLN A 112 -12.28 5.41 -5.59
C GLN A 112 -12.58 4.08 -6.26
N GLN A 113 -12.89 4.11 -7.54
CA GLN A 113 -12.78 2.99 -8.46
C GLN A 113 -11.48 3.11 -9.23
N ARG A 114 -10.65 2.06 -9.20
CA ARG A 114 -9.38 2.01 -9.92
C ARG A 114 -9.60 2.11 -11.43
N ALA A 115 -8.77 2.89 -12.13
CA ALA A 115 -8.78 2.98 -13.59
C ALA A 115 -8.59 1.61 -14.26
N SER A 116 -9.08 1.46 -15.50
CA SER A 116 -8.94 0.21 -16.26
C SER A 116 -7.48 -0.04 -16.66
N GLU A 117 -6.68 1.01 -16.70
CA GLU A 117 -5.27 1.04 -17.06
C GLU A 117 -4.36 0.50 -15.94
N LYS A 118 -4.86 0.45 -14.69
CA LYS A 118 -4.09 -0.02 -13.52
C LYS A 118 -3.61 -1.46 -13.74
N ILE A 119 -2.32 -1.68 -13.53
CA ILE A 119 -1.70 -3.01 -13.68
C ILE A 119 -2.26 -4.01 -12.65
N THR A 120 -2.40 -3.60 -11.38
CA THR A 120 -3.03 -4.41 -10.34
C THR A 120 -4.48 -3.99 -10.09
N PHE A 121 -5.37 -4.95 -9.99
CA PHE A 121 -6.79 -4.80 -9.66
C PHE A 121 -7.54 -3.67 -10.43
N PRO A 122 -7.47 -3.63 -11.77
CA PRO A 122 -8.23 -2.64 -12.54
C PRO A 122 -9.74 -2.78 -12.30
N ASP A 123 -10.47 -1.67 -12.42
CA ASP A 123 -11.93 -1.56 -12.28
C ASP A 123 -12.52 -1.91 -10.91
N MET A 124 -11.69 -2.17 -9.90
CA MET A 124 -12.15 -2.48 -8.54
C MET A 124 -12.34 -1.21 -7.71
N TRP A 125 -13.40 -1.19 -6.89
CA TRP A 125 -13.62 -0.20 -5.85
C TRP A 125 -12.70 -0.46 -4.64
N THR A 126 -12.18 0.61 -4.05
CA THR A 126 -11.28 0.56 -2.89
C THR A 126 -11.47 1.79 -1.99
N ASN A 127 -10.78 1.84 -0.86
CA ASN A 127 -10.67 3.05 -0.01
C ASN A 127 -10.03 4.21 -0.79
N THR A 128 -9.94 5.39 -0.15
CA THR A 128 -9.65 6.66 -0.80
C THR A 128 -8.39 6.66 -1.68
N CYS A 129 -7.26 6.18 -1.16
CA CYS A 129 -6.00 6.17 -1.88
C CYS A 129 -5.10 5.08 -1.28
N CYS A 130 -4.50 4.24 -2.13
CA CYS A 130 -3.56 3.20 -1.74
C CYS A 130 -2.32 3.28 -2.60
N SER A 131 -1.15 3.38 -1.98
CA SER A 131 0.10 3.47 -2.71
C SER A 131 1.29 3.19 -1.78
N HIS A 132 2.48 3.61 -2.21
CA HIS A 132 3.75 3.29 -1.58
C HIS A 132 4.49 4.55 -1.17
N PRO A 133 5.05 4.62 0.05
CA PRO A 133 6.15 5.54 0.31
C PRO A 133 7.36 5.15 -0.53
N LEU A 134 8.04 6.16 -1.08
CA LEU A 134 9.20 5.95 -1.92
C LEU A 134 10.48 5.80 -1.09
N GLY A 135 11.46 5.09 -1.64
CA GLY A 135 12.83 4.99 -1.12
C GLY A 135 13.64 6.29 -1.27
N ILE A 136 13.06 7.44 -0.88
CA ILE A 136 13.64 8.77 -1.01
C ILE A 136 13.74 9.46 0.36
N PRO A 137 14.64 10.46 0.51
CA PRO A 137 14.71 11.27 1.73
C PRO A 137 13.35 11.86 2.08
N GLY A 138 12.89 11.57 3.31
CA GLY A 138 11.63 12.08 3.84
C GLY A 138 10.47 11.08 3.82
N GLU A 139 10.46 10.06 2.96
CA GLU A 139 9.37 9.06 2.90
C GLU A 139 9.73 7.69 3.49
N THR A 140 11.03 7.39 3.69
CA THR A 140 11.47 6.06 4.15
C THR A 140 11.19 5.76 5.63
N GLY A 141 12.03 6.22 6.56
CA GLY A 141 11.90 5.98 8.01
C GLY A 141 12.12 4.52 8.48
N SER A 142 13.03 4.30 9.44
CA SER A 142 13.31 2.96 10.03
C SER A 142 12.66 2.68 11.38
N GLN A 143 12.24 3.73 12.07
CA GLN A 143 11.49 3.64 13.31
C GLN A 143 10.05 4.05 13.06
N LEU A 144 9.12 3.55 13.87
CA LEU A 144 7.69 3.70 13.63
C LEU A 144 7.30 5.17 13.39
N ASP A 145 7.69 6.09 14.28
CA ASP A 145 7.35 7.52 14.14
C ASP A 145 7.87 8.14 12.85
N ALA A 146 9.10 7.80 12.46
CA ALA A 146 9.71 8.30 11.23
C ALA A 146 9.03 7.71 9.98
N ALA A 147 8.67 6.42 10.04
CA ALA A 147 7.97 5.72 8.97
C ALA A 147 6.53 6.23 8.82
N VAL A 148 5.81 6.48 9.92
CA VAL A 148 4.48 7.11 9.92
C VAL A 148 4.54 8.49 9.26
N LEU A 149 5.52 9.32 9.61
CA LEU A 149 5.68 10.63 8.98
C LEU A 149 6.00 10.52 7.48
N GLY A 150 6.84 9.55 7.10
CA GLY A 150 7.16 9.29 5.71
C GLY A 150 5.95 8.83 4.90
N VAL A 151 5.17 7.91 5.45
CA VAL A 151 3.92 7.45 4.87
C VAL A 151 2.88 8.57 4.76
N LYS A 152 2.76 9.47 5.73
CA LYS A 152 1.87 10.65 5.62
C LYS A 152 2.25 11.57 4.46
N ARG A 153 3.55 11.78 4.22
CA ARG A 153 4.04 12.56 3.07
C ARG A 153 3.70 11.87 1.74
N ALA A 154 3.92 10.57 1.67
CA ALA A 154 3.56 9.76 0.51
C ALA A 154 2.05 9.80 0.23
N ALA A 155 1.23 9.68 1.29
CA ALA A 155 -0.22 9.80 1.20
C ALA A 155 -0.66 11.16 0.65
N GLN A 156 -0.13 12.27 1.18
CA GLN A 156 -0.43 13.60 0.67
C GLN A 156 -0.04 13.76 -0.81
N ARG A 157 1.16 13.30 -1.21
CA ARG A 157 1.62 13.31 -2.61
C ARG A 157 0.70 12.51 -3.53
N LYS A 158 0.27 11.33 -3.10
CA LYS A 158 -0.56 10.42 -3.91
C LYS A 158 -2.04 10.86 -3.96
N LEU A 159 -2.57 11.46 -2.91
CA LEU A 159 -3.89 12.10 -2.93
C LEU A 159 -3.92 13.25 -3.95
N GLU A 160 -2.85 14.05 -4.04
CA GLU A 160 -2.73 15.08 -5.08
C GLU A 160 -2.63 14.45 -6.48
N GLN A 161 -1.77 13.45 -6.67
CA GLN A 161 -1.55 12.81 -7.97
C GLN A 161 -2.79 12.08 -8.50
N GLU A 162 -3.51 11.33 -7.66
CA GLU A 162 -4.60 10.45 -8.08
C GLU A 162 -5.96 11.15 -8.07
N LEU A 163 -6.21 11.99 -7.06
CA LEU A 163 -7.52 12.61 -6.83
C LEU A 163 -7.51 14.13 -7.00
N GLY A 164 -6.35 14.74 -7.28
CA GLY A 164 -6.22 16.20 -7.40
C GLY A 164 -6.38 16.96 -6.08
N ILE A 165 -6.36 16.26 -4.95
CA ILE A 165 -6.55 16.87 -3.62
C ILE A 165 -5.28 17.63 -3.26
N LYS A 166 -5.38 18.96 -3.24
CA LYS A 166 -4.27 19.84 -2.92
C LYS A 166 -3.73 19.62 -1.48
N PRO A 167 -2.42 19.67 -1.26
CA PRO A 167 -1.79 19.48 0.05
C PRO A 167 -2.37 20.32 1.20
N GLU A 168 -2.84 21.55 0.92
CA GLU A 168 -3.39 22.45 1.94
C GLU A 168 -4.73 21.95 2.52
N GLN A 169 -5.46 21.11 1.77
CA GLN A 169 -6.72 20.52 2.22
C GLN A 169 -6.49 19.30 3.13
N VAL A 170 -5.30 18.70 3.05
CA VAL A 170 -4.92 17.48 3.78
C VAL A 170 -3.55 17.64 4.45
N PRO A 171 -3.39 18.58 5.39
CA PRO A 171 -2.09 18.84 6.02
C PRO A 171 -1.65 17.64 6.88
N LEU A 172 -0.33 17.41 6.94
CA LEU A 172 0.26 16.18 7.51
C LEU A 172 -0.12 15.91 8.97
N ASP A 173 -0.34 16.96 9.77
CA ASP A 173 -0.75 16.87 11.17
C ASP A 173 -2.20 16.40 11.36
N LYS A 174 -3.02 16.43 10.30
CA LYS A 174 -4.42 15.95 10.31
C LYS A 174 -4.58 14.49 9.96
N PHE A 175 -3.54 13.84 9.44
CA PHE A 175 -3.55 12.39 9.29
C PHE A 175 -3.39 11.73 10.65
N GLU A 176 -4.24 10.74 10.91
CA GLU A 176 -4.21 9.89 12.09
C GLU A 176 -3.71 8.51 11.68
N PHE A 177 -2.67 8.01 12.35
CA PHE A 177 -2.17 6.66 12.14
C PHE A 177 -2.89 5.70 13.08
N PHE A 178 -3.43 4.61 12.52
CA PHE A 178 -4.17 3.61 13.27
C PHE A 178 -3.32 2.41 13.61
N THR A 179 -2.94 1.65 12.59
CA THR A 179 -2.22 0.38 12.74
C THR A 179 -1.47 0.04 11.46
N ARG A 180 -0.75 -1.08 11.47
CA ARG A 180 -0.13 -1.69 10.29
C ARG A 180 -0.72 -3.07 10.04
N ILE A 181 -1.01 -3.39 8.79
CA ILE A 181 -1.53 -4.70 8.38
C ILE A 181 -0.54 -5.35 7.43
N HIS A 182 -0.10 -6.56 7.75
CA HIS A 182 0.65 -7.42 6.83
C HIS A 182 -0.34 -8.34 6.11
N TYR A 183 -0.45 -8.20 4.79
CA TYR A 183 -1.32 -9.03 3.94
C TYR A 183 -0.63 -9.43 2.63
N LYS A 184 -1.17 -10.48 1.97
CA LYS A 184 -0.78 -10.91 0.63
C LYS A 184 -2.00 -11.16 -0.24
N ALA A 185 -2.04 -10.62 -1.46
CA ALA A 185 -3.17 -10.77 -2.37
C ALA A 185 -2.74 -10.85 -3.84
N PRO A 186 -3.00 -11.96 -4.56
CA PRO A 186 -2.81 -12.00 -6.00
C PRO A 186 -3.85 -11.13 -6.72
N SER A 187 -3.43 -10.38 -7.74
CA SER A 187 -4.29 -9.61 -8.64
C SER A 187 -4.72 -10.45 -9.83
N ASP A 188 -3.72 -10.91 -10.59
CA ASP A 188 -3.87 -11.91 -11.64
C ASP A 188 -2.75 -12.95 -11.46
N GLY A 189 -2.68 -13.96 -12.31
CA GLY A 189 -1.65 -15.01 -12.16
C GLY A 189 -0.20 -14.48 -12.16
N LYS A 190 0.03 -13.24 -12.60
CA LYS A 190 1.35 -12.62 -12.73
C LYS A 190 1.60 -11.52 -11.70
N TRP A 191 0.61 -10.70 -11.39
CA TRP A 191 0.74 -9.55 -10.50
C TRP A 191 0.00 -9.75 -9.17
N GLY A 192 0.47 -9.10 -8.12
CA GLY A 192 -0.17 -9.12 -6.81
C GLY A 192 0.42 -8.09 -5.85
N GLU A 193 0.03 -8.21 -4.59
CA GLU A 193 0.45 -7.37 -3.48
C GLU A 193 0.97 -8.24 -2.34
N HIS A 194 2.04 -7.79 -1.69
CA HIS A 194 2.56 -8.36 -0.45
C HIS A 194 3.16 -7.22 0.36
N GLU A 195 2.42 -6.76 1.36
CA GLU A 195 2.64 -5.42 1.92
C GLU A 195 2.55 -5.41 3.44
N ILE A 196 3.34 -4.53 4.05
CA ILE A 196 3.03 -3.96 5.36
C ILE A 196 2.36 -2.61 5.11
N ASP A 197 1.04 -2.59 5.27
CA ASP A 197 0.15 -1.49 4.92
C ASP A 197 -0.17 -0.63 6.13
N TYR A 198 0.19 0.65 6.05
CA TYR A 198 -0.09 1.65 7.07
C TYR A 198 -1.50 2.23 6.91
N ILE A 199 -2.32 2.07 7.94
CA ILE A 199 -3.70 2.56 7.91
C ILE A 199 -3.74 4.01 8.41
N LEU A 200 -4.09 4.92 7.50
CA LEU A 200 -4.19 6.35 7.73
C LEU A 200 -5.62 6.84 7.60
N PHE A 201 -6.09 7.58 8.59
CA PHE A 201 -7.39 8.27 8.53
C PHE A 201 -7.17 9.76 8.42
N ILE A 202 -8.07 10.45 7.72
CA ILE A 202 -8.14 11.90 7.72
C ILE A 202 -9.58 12.34 7.56
N GLN A 203 -9.99 13.37 8.29
CA GLN A 203 -11.29 14.00 8.09
C GLN A 203 -11.12 15.37 7.45
N ALA A 204 -11.60 15.54 6.22
CA ALA A 204 -11.50 16.77 5.45
C ALA A 204 -12.58 16.82 4.36
N ASP A 205 -13.16 18.01 4.15
CA ASP A 205 -13.91 18.29 2.93
C ASP A 205 -12.92 18.73 1.86
N VAL A 206 -12.92 18.05 0.71
CA VAL A 206 -11.89 18.22 -0.32
C VAL A 206 -12.52 18.43 -1.70
N ASP A 207 -11.87 19.25 -2.51
CA ASP A 207 -12.11 19.34 -3.94
C ASP A 207 -11.41 18.18 -4.67
N LEU A 208 -12.12 17.56 -5.61
CA LEU A 208 -11.60 16.48 -6.46
C LEU A 208 -11.32 16.98 -7.87
N ASN A 209 -10.20 16.51 -8.43
CA ASN A 209 -9.84 16.62 -9.83
C ASN A 209 -9.09 15.33 -10.20
N GLU A 210 -9.85 14.26 -10.39
CA GLU A 210 -9.34 12.91 -10.56
C GLU A 210 -8.42 12.79 -11.78
N ASN A 211 -7.33 12.05 -11.61
CA ASN A 211 -6.51 11.62 -12.74
C ASN A 211 -7.15 10.39 -13.39
N PRO A 212 -7.66 10.47 -14.63
CA PRO A 212 -8.35 9.36 -15.28
C PRO A 212 -7.46 8.13 -15.55
N ASN A 213 -6.13 8.30 -15.54
CA ASN A 213 -5.19 7.16 -15.65
C ASN A 213 -5.07 6.35 -14.35
N GLU A 214 -5.47 6.95 -13.21
CA GLU A 214 -5.39 6.34 -11.89
C GLU A 214 -6.77 5.95 -11.33
N VAL A 215 -7.77 6.81 -11.57
CA VAL A 215 -9.11 6.74 -10.97
C VAL A 215 -10.19 6.81 -12.05
N ARG A 216 -11.06 5.81 -12.08
CA ARG A 216 -12.21 5.73 -13.00
C ARG A 216 -13.44 6.48 -12.50
N ASP A 217 -13.68 6.42 -11.19
CA ASP A 217 -14.86 6.96 -10.54
C ASP A 217 -14.59 7.21 -9.05
N THR A 218 -15.35 8.09 -8.42
CA THR A 218 -15.26 8.39 -6.98
C THR A 218 -16.65 8.41 -6.36
N LYS A 219 -16.73 8.04 -5.07
CA LYS A 219 -18.00 8.06 -4.37
C LYS A 219 -17.84 8.25 -2.87
N TYR A 220 -18.53 9.25 -2.33
CA TYR A 220 -18.76 9.34 -0.89
C TYR A 220 -19.88 8.40 -0.46
N VAL A 221 -19.62 7.58 0.55
CA VAL A 221 -20.59 6.62 1.09
C VAL A 221 -20.65 6.65 2.61
N SER A 222 -21.83 6.47 3.16
CA SER A 222 -22.03 6.09 4.56
C SER A 222 -21.65 4.61 4.79
N ALA A 223 -21.54 4.21 6.07
CA ALA A 223 -21.27 2.82 6.42
C ALA A 223 -22.37 1.87 5.91
N GLU A 224 -23.64 2.29 5.99
CA GLU A 224 -24.80 1.54 5.48
C GLU A 224 -24.77 1.42 3.96
N GLU A 225 -24.46 2.50 3.24
CA GLU A 225 -24.33 2.45 1.77
C GLU A 225 -23.17 1.56 1.33
N LEU A 226 -22.03 1.58 2.03
CA LEU A 226 -20.91 0.67 1.73
C LEU A 226 -21.29 -0.80 1.94
N LYS A 227 -22.00 -1.13 3.03
CA LYS A 227 -22.51 -2.49 3.26
C LYS A 227 -23.43 -2.93 2.13
N GLN A 228 -24.34 -2.06 1.69
CA GLN A 228 -25.21 -2.34 0.54
C GLN A 228 -24.41 -2.52 -0.75
N MET A 229 -23.36 -1.73 -0.97
CA MET A 229 -22.49 -1.86 -2.14
C MET A 229 -21.74 -3.20 -2.17
N PHE A 230 -21.36 -3.77 -1.02
CA PHE A 230 -20.77 -5.11 -0.96
C PHE A 230 -21.75 -6.23 -1.36
N GLU A 231 -23.05 -6.01 -1.22
CA GLU A 231 -24.09 -6.96 -1.61
C GLU A 231 -24.52 -6.82 -3.08
N GLN A 232 -24.16 -5.71 -3.73
CA GLN A 232 -24.57 -5.43 -5.11
C GLN A 232 -23.82 -6.32 -6.13
N PRO A 233 -24.53 -7.13 -6.92
CA PRO A 233 -23.91 -7.92 -7.97
C PRO A 233 -23.22 -7.04 -9.01
N GLY A 234 -22.01 -7.43 -9.42
CA GLY A 234 -21.25 -6.73 -10.46
C GLY A 234 -20.22 -5.73 -9.93
N LEU A 235 -20.35 -5.24 -8.69
CA LEU A 235 -19.29 -4.45 -8.05
C LEU A 235 -18.16 -5.37 -7.57
N LYS A 236 -16.94 -5.01 -7.92
CA LYS A 236 -15.71 -5.66 -7.45
C LYS A 236 -14.99 -4.73 -6.49
N PHE A 237 -14.40 -5.30 -5.46
CA PHE A 237 -13.61 -4.55 -4.49
C PHE A 237 -12.26 -5.21 -4.30
N THR A 238 -11.27 -4.40 -3.99
CA THR A 238 -9.92 -4.86 -3.74
C THR A 238 -9.87 -5.74 -2.47
N PRO A 239 -8.98 -6.76 -2.44
CA PRO A 239 -8.93 -7.70 -1.33
C PRO A 239 -8.65 -7.04 0.03
N TRP A 240 -7.69 -6.11 0.09
CA TRP A 240 -7.34 -5.40 1.32
C TRP A 240 -8.49 -4.53 1.81
N PHE A 241 -9.22 -3.87 0.92
CA PHE A 241 -10.34 -3.02 1.33
C PHE A 241 -11.46 -3.85 1.95
N LYS A 242 -11.82 -5.00 1.36
CA LYS A 242 -12.77 -5.93 1.97
C LYS A 242 -12.29 -6.47 3.32
N LEU A 243 -11.00 -6.82 3.40
CA LEU A 243 -10.37 -7.30 4.62
C LEU A 243 -10.52 -6.27 5.75
N ILE A 244 -10.03 -5.04 5.53
CA ILE A 244 -10.08 -3.93 6.48
C ILE A 244 -11.53 -3.60 6.86
N CYS A 245 -12.45 -3.57 5.88
CA CYS A 245 -13.85 -3.29 6.15
C CYS A 245 -14.47 -4.29 7.13
N ASN A 246 -14.29 -5.58 6.85
CA ASN A 246 -14.91 -6.66 7.60
C ASN A 246 -14.23 -6.93 8.95
N SER A 247 -12.98 -6.51 9.12
CA SER A 247 -12.23 -6.74 10.35
C SER A 247 -12.25 -5.58 11.34
N MET A 248 -12.29 -4.34 10.87
CA MET A 248 -12.01 -3.19 11.74
C MET A 248 -12.72 -1.88 11.35
N LEU A 249 -12.86 -1.58 10.04
CA LEU A 249 -13.33 -0.26 9.61
C LEU A 249 -14.72 0.08 10.14
N PHE A 250 -15.70 -0.84 10.05
CA PHE A 250 -17.07 -0.53 10.45
C PHE A 250 -17.20 -0.25 11.94
N GLU A 251 -16.37 -0.86 12.77
CA GLU A 251 -16.29 -0.56 14.20
C GLU A 251 -15.71 0.83 14.42
N TRP A 252 -14.53 1.11 13.86
CA TRP A 252 -13.86 2.41 13.98
C TRP A 252 -14.70 3.57 13.44
N TRP A 253 -15.41 3.33 12.33
CA TRP A 253 -16.31 4.29 11.71
C TRP A 253 -17.42 4.72 12.69
N GLY A 254 -17.98 3.76 13.45
CA GLY A 254 -18.98 4.04 14.49
C GLY A 254 -18.49 4.96 15.62
N HIS A 255 -17.17 5.09 15.79
CA HIS A 255 -16.52 5.92 16.80
C HIS A 255 -16.00 7.27 16.27
N LEU A 256 -16.12 7.56 14.97
CA LEU A 256 -15.62 8.82 14.38
C LEU A 256 -16.17 10.05 15.08
N GLY A 257 -15.27 10.99 15.41
CA GLY A 257 -15.61 12.23 16.11
C GLY A 257 -15.90 12.06 17.61
N SER A 258 -15.54 10.92 18.20
CA SER A 258 -15.66 10.66 19.64
C SER A 258 -14.32 10.23 20.23
N SER A 259 -14.13 10.43 21.54
CA SER A 259 -12.95 9.96 22.28
C SER A 259 -12.82 8.43 22.30
N SER A 260 -13.89 7.71 21.96
CA SER A 260 -13.88 6.24 21.87
C SER A 260 -13.05 5.72 20.69
N LEU A 261 -12.61 6.59 19.77
CA LEU A 261 -11.73 6.21 18.66
C LEU A 261 -10.26 6.13 19.09
N GLU A 262 -9.85 6.86 20.12
CA GLU A 262 -8.45 6.96 20.57
C GLU A 262 -7.77 5.61 20.87
N PRO A 263 -8.44 4.60 21.48
CA PRO A 263 -7.81 3.31 21.75
C PRO A 263 -7.36 2.53 20.51
N TYR A 264 -7.88 2.86 19.32
CA TYR A 264 -7.54 2.19 18.06
C TYR A 264 -6.40 2.88 17.29
N LYS A 265 -5.91 4.01 17.80
CA LYS A 265 -4.86 4.81 17.15
C LYS A 265 -3.48 4.37 17.64
N ASN A 266 -2.47 4.56 16.78
CA ASN A 266 -1.05 4.38 17.10
C ASN A 266 -0.70 2.98 17.65
N GLU A 267 -1.30 1.93 17.09
CA GLU A 267 -0.92 0.56 17.42
C GLU A 267 0.51 0.27 16.97
N HIS A 268 1.31 -0.26 17.90
CA HIS A 268 2.71 -0.62 17.64
C HIS A 268 2.86 -2.00 17.04
N GLU A 269 1.92 -2.91 17.24
CA GLU A 269 1.98 -4.27 16.69
C GLU A 269 1.50 -4.29 15.23
N ILE A 270 2.06 -5.20 14.43
CA ILE A 270 1.64 -5.42 13.04
C ILE A 270 0.57 -6.52 13.06
N ARG A 271 -0.63 -6.20 12.55
CA ARG A 271 -1.71 -7.16 12.37
C ARG A 271 -1.40 -8.04 11.16
N ARG A 272 -1.32 -9.37 11.34
CA ARG A 272 -1.03 -10.31 10.25
C ARG A 272 -2.36 -10.95 9.81
N MET A 273 -2.76 -10.73 8.56
CA MET A 273 -4.12 -11.00 8.08
C MET A 273 -4.15 -11.70 6.72
#